data_AF-S6HLN0-F1
#
_entry.id   AF-S6HLN0-F1
#
_cell.length_a   1.000
_cell.length_b   1.000
_cell.length_c   1.000
_cell.angle_alpha   90.00
_cell.angle_beta   90.00
_cell.angle_gamma   90.00
#
_symmetry.space_group_name_H-M   'P 1'
#
loop_
_entity.id
_entity.type
_entity.pdbx_description
1 polymer ?
#
loop_
_entity_poly.entity_id
_entity_poly.type
_entity_poly.pdbx_seq_one_letter_code
_entity_poly.pdbx_strand_id
1 'polypeptide(L)'
;MNPGNRPVLFVLMGPLSLAPLIGVTDSLVKTMGFLLVLGSVGLLHLALDKVVAPLLHSTIRLLIGATIAATLVTLAGLLLQVHALELYQALGIYLPLIGVQCLLLSNTETDPHRSARSFLRLTGFYGATFMLLAAVRELLGQASLLSNAQWLFGSSASRWQIDLFSSVSGLHLAILAPGGFIVLGLMLAVANALKRRAKETSI
;
A
#
# COMPACT_ATOMS: atom_id res chain seq x y z
N MET A 1 7.30 14.91 20.32
CA MET A 1 6.54 14.52 19.11
C MET A 1 6.57 15.70 18.15
N ASN A 2 7.29 15.61 17.04
CA ASN A 2 7.59 16.76 16.16
C ASN A 2 6.34 17.13 15.31
N PRO A 3 5.87 18.39 15.32
CA PRO A 3 4.66 18.81 14.61
C PRO A 3 4.73 18.67 13.08
N GLY A 4 5.92 18.48 12.49
CA GLY A 4 6.12 18.30 11.05
C GLY A 4 5.70 16.96 10.44
N ASN A 5 5.48 15.90 11.25
CA ASN A 5 5.14 14.56 10.74
C ASN A 5 3.63 14.33 10.52
N ARG A 6 2.80 15.31 10.88
CA ARG A 6 1.33 15.24 10.80
C ARG A 6 0.75 15.19 9.37
N PRO A 7 1.23 15.96 8.38
CA PRO A 7 0.64 15.93 7.04
C PRO A 7 0.92 14.61 6.33
N VAL A 8 2.10 14.04 6.51
CA VAL A 8 2.49 12.77 5.86
C VAL A 8 1.68 11.58 6.39
N LEU A 9 1.46 11.54 7.71
CA LEU A 9 0.62 10.53 8.35
C LEU A 9 -0.86 10.70 7.96
N PHE A 10 -1.35 11.94 7.87
CA PHE A 10 -2.74 12.22 7.48
C PHE A 10 -3.00 11.96 5.99
N VAL A 11 -2.00 12.14 5.13
CA VAL A 11 -2.10 11.84 3.69
C VAL A 11 -2.09 10.33 3.44
N LEU A 12 -1.17 9.58 4.08
CA LEU A 12 -1.09 8.13 3.94
C LEU A 12 -2.13 7.36 4.78
N MET A 13 -2.71 7.98 5.80
CA MET A 13 -3.92 7.49 6.49
C MET A 13 -5.19 8.21 6.04
N GLY A 14 -5.12 8.98 4.95
CA GLY A 14 -6.23 9.76 4.45
C GLY A 14 -7.23 8.92 3.66
N PRO A 15 -8.36 9.50 3.24
CA PRO A 15 -9.37 8.80 2.42
C PRO A 15 -8.78 8.26 1.11
N LEU A 16 -7.72 8.86 0.59
CA LEU A 16 -7.05 8.43 -0.65
C LEU A 16 -6.37 7.05 -0.50
N SER A 17 -5.89 6.75 0.70
CA SER A 17 -5.19 5.50 1.03
C SER A 17 -6.17 4.40 1.48
N LEU A 18 -7.38 4.78 1.91
CA LEU A 18 -8.46 3.86 2.26
C LEU A 18 -8.95 3.03 1.06
N ALA A 19 -9.02 3.64 -0.13
CA ALA A 19 -9.45 2.97 -1.35
C ALA A 19 -8.52 1.80 -1.76
N PRO A 20 -7.19 1.99 -1.92
CA PRO A 20 -6.29 0.87 -2.16
C PRO A 20 -6.21 -0.06 -0.95
N LEU A 21 -6.31 0.44 0.30
CA LEU A 21 -6.33 -0.41 1.49
C LEU A 21 -7.44 -1.46 1.41
N ILE A 22 -8.68 -1.08 1.10
CA ILE A 22 -9.78 -2.04 1.01
C ILE A 22 -9.70 -2.86 -0.28
N GLY A 23 -9.23 -2.25 -1.37
CA GLY A 23 -9.22 -2.84 -2.70
C GLY A 23 -8.16 -3.88 -2.97
N VAL A 24 -6.96 -3.73 -2.37
CA VAL A 24 -5.82 -4.62 -2.64
C VAL A 24 -5.58 -5.65 -1.51
N THR A 25 -6.18 -5.46 -0.33
CA THR A 25 -6.06 -6.37 0.82
C THR A 25 -7.07 -7.50 0.82
N ASP A 26 -7.73 -7.77 -0.30
CA ASP A 26 -8.54 -8.96 -0.45
C ASP A 26 -7.69 -10.22 -0.74
N SER A 27 -6.45 -10.04 -1.21
CA SER A 27 -5.43 -11.08 -1.33
C SER A 27 -4.03 -10.53 -0.98
N LEU A 28 -3.24 -11.34 -0.29
CA LEU A 28 -1.83 -11.09 0.04
C LEU A 28 -0.99 -10.82 -1.20
N VAL A 29 -1.24 -11.55 -2.30
CA VAL A 29 -0.48 -11.40 -3.54
C VAL A 29 -0.70 -10.03 -4.15
N LYS A 30 -1.96 -9.55 -4.18
CA LYS A 30 -2.30 -8.22 -4.67
C LYS A 30 -1.72 -7.13 -3.80
N THR A 31 -1.77 -7.32 -2.49
CA THR A 31 -1.16 -6.40 -1.52
C THR A 31 0.36 -6.31 -1.71
N MET A 32 1.03 -7.43 -1.86
CA MET A 32 2.49 -7.47 -2.05
C MET A 32 2.89 -6.80 -3.37
N GLY A 33 2.17 -7.09 -4.47
CA GLY A 33 2.37 -6.43 -5.75
C GLY A 33 2.16 -4.91 -5.66
N PHE A 34 1.09 -4.47 -5.02
CA PHE A 34 0.79 -3.05 -4.82
C PHE A 34 1.89 -2.35 -4.02
N LEU A 35 2.35 -2.95 -2.92
CA LEU A 35 3.41 -2.39 -2.08
C LEU A 35 4.76 -2.32 -2.81
N LEU A 36 5.07 -3.31 -3.66
CA LEU A 36 6.29 -3.32 -4.47
C LEU A 36 6.27 -2.20 -5.52
N VAL A 37 5.13 -2.00 -6.19
CA VAL A 37 4.96 -0.90 -7.16
C VAL A 37 5.01 0.45 -6.45
N LEU A 38 4.27 0.62 -5.34
CA LEU A 38 4.27 1.83 -4.54
C LEU A 38 5.68 2.18 -4.05
N GLY A 39 6.43 1.20 -3.55
CA GLY A 39 7.79 1.37 -3.07
C GLY A 39 8.76 1.75 -4.19
N SER A 40 8.74 1.04 -5.31
CA SER A 40 9.66 1.27 -6.44
C SER A 40 9.38 2.60 -7.15
N VAL A 41 8.11 2.87 -7.51
CA VAL A 41 7.68 4.12 -8.13
C VAL A 41 7.90 5.30 -7.20
N GLY A 42 7.57 5.15 -5.91
CA GLY A 42 7.77 6.21 -4.92
C GLY A 42 9.23 6.58 -4.74
N LEU A 43 10.11 5.60 -4.55
CA LEU A 43 11.55 5.87 -4.42
C LEU A 43 12.12 6.55 -5.67
N LEU A 44 11.73 6.10 -6.85
CA LEU A 44 12.19 6.67 -8.11
C LEU A 44 11.64 8.09 -8.33
N HIS A 45 10.38 8.34 -7.98
CA HIS A 45 9.79 9.67 -8.00
C HIS A 45 10.54 10.63 -7.06
N LEU A 46 10.79 10.24 -5.82
CA LEU A 46 11.57 11.04 -4.87
C LEU A 46 13.00 11.28 -5.39
N ALA A 47 13.63 10.30 -6.03
CA ALA A 47 14.97 10.46 -6.58
C ALA A 47 14.99 11.48 -7.74
N LEU A 48 14.05 11.40 -8.67
CA LEU A 48 13.93 12.32 -9.79
C LEU A 48 13.54 13.74 -9.33
N ASP A 49 12.59 13.84 -8.41
CA ASP A 49 12.14 15.13 -7.87
C ASP A 49 13.29 15.87 -7.19
N LYS A 50 14.19 15.19 -6.48
CA LYS A 50 15.39 15.82 -5.91
C LYS A 50 16.34 16.42 -6.93
N VAL A 51 16.46 15.79 -8.10
CA VAL A 51 17.35 16.26 -9.17
C VAL A 51 16.71 17.43 -9.89
N VAL A 52 15.40 17.38 -10.11
CA VAL A 52 14.68 18.36 -10.93
C VAL A 52 14.22 19.57 -10.11
N ALA A 53 13.79 19.39 -8.86
CA ALA A 53 13.22 20.44 -8.01
C ALA A 53 14.11 21.69 -7.84
N PRO A 54 15.45 21.61 -7.72
CA PRO A 54 16.30 22.79 -7.61
C PRO A 54 16.30 23.68 -8.86
N LEU A 55 15.94 23.14 -10.03
CA LEU A 55 15.91 23.87 -11.30
C LEU A 55 14.55 24.54 -11.55
N LEU A 56 13.55 24.31 -10.69
CA LEU A 56 12.17 24.71 -10.93
C LEU A 56 11.73 25.86 -10.03
N HIS A 57 10.95 26.78 -10.61
CA HIS A 57 10.21 27.76 -9.84
C HIS A 57 9.05 27.09 -9.09
N SER A 58 8.71 27.61 -7.91
CA SER A 58 7.69 27.05 -7.01
C SER A 58 6.32 26.85 -7.69
N THR A 59 5.96 27.69 -8.66
CA THR A 59 4.68 27.64 -9.38
C THR A 59 4.53 26.42 -10.28
N ILE A 60 5.63 25.94 -10.90
CA ILE A 60 5.58 24.84 -11.89
C ILE A 60 5.98 23.48 -11.30
N ARG A 61 6.48 23.45 -10.06
CA ARG A 61 6.96 22.23 -9.39
C ARG A 61 5.87 21.16 -9.27
N LEU A 62 4.64 21.55 -8.91
CA LEU A 62 3.51 20.63 -8.81
C LEU A 62 3.17 19.97 -10.16
N LEU A 63 3.19 20.75 -11.24
CA LEU A 63 2.87 20.26 -12.58
C LEU A 63 3.92 19.25 -13.06
N ILE A 64 5.20 19.57 -12.87
CA ILE A 64 6.30 18.68 -13.30
C ILE A 64 6.39 17.44 -12.40
N GLY A 65 6.15 17.57 -11.10
CA GLY A 65 6.02 16.42 -10.21
C GLY A 65 4.90 15.47 -10.66
N ALA A 66 3.74 16.03 -11.04
CA ALA A 66 2.62 15.24 -11.52
C ALA A 66 2.93 14.50 -12.83
N THR A 67 3.63 15.13 -13.78
CA THR A 67 4.01 14.48 -15.04
C THR A 67 5.04 13.38 -14.81
N ILE A 68 6.03 13.60 -13.94
CA ILE A 68 6.99 12.55 -13.54
C ILE A 68 6.27 11.37 -12.87
N ALA A 69 5.33 11.64 -11.96
CA ALA A 69 4.57 10.58 -11.31
C ALA A 69 3.73 9.79 -12.34
N ALA A 70 3.07 10.47 -13.28
CA ALA A 70 2.26 9.84 -14.32
C ALA A 70 3.10 8.95 -15.25
N THR A 71 4.28 9.40 -15.68
CA THR A 71 5.16 8.60 -16.55
C THR A 71 5.69 7.37 -15.82
N LEU A 72 6.09 7.50 -14.56
CA LEU A 72 6.57 6.37 -13.75
C LEU A 72 5.48 5.32 -13.50
N VAL A 73 4.27 5.76 -13.16
CA VAL A 73 3.12 4.87 -12.97
C VAL A 73 2.76 4.17 -14.28
N THR A 74 2.84 4.87 -15.42
CA THR A 74 2.59 4.29 -16.75
C THR A 74 3.64 3.22 -17.08
N LEU A 75 4.92 3.50 -16.81
CA LEU A 75 6.00 2.54 -17.01
C LEU A 75 5.81 1.30 -16.13
N ALA A 76 5.45 1.48 -14.85
CA ALA A 76 5.14 0.37 -13.96
C ALA A 76 3.91 -0.44 -14.44
N GLY A 77 2.90 0.22 -14.98
CA GLY A 77 1.73 -0.43 -15.60
C GLY A 77 2.11 -1.30 -16.80
N LEU A 78 2.97 -0.80 -17.69
CA LEU A 78 3.47 -1.56 -18.84
C LEU A 78 4.30 -2.78 -18.39
N LEU A 79 5.16 -2.63 -17.39
CA LEU A 79 5.93 -3.74 -16.82
C LEU A 79 5.00 -4.81 -16.21
N LEU A 80 3.97 -4.40 -15.47
CA LEU A 80 2.97 -5.33 -14.94
C LEU A 80 2.18 -6.02 -16.06
N GLN A 81 1.83 -5.31 -17.13
CA GLN A 81 1.10 -5.91 -18.26
C GLN A 81 1.91 -7.03 -18.94
N VAL A 82 3.23 -6.89 -19.01
CA VAL A 82 4.13 -7.90 -19.60
C VAL A 82 4.41 -9.06 -18.64
N HIS A 83 4.60 -8.80 -17.34
CA HIS A 83 5.01 -9.83 -16.39
C HIS A 83 3.84 -10.51 -15.65
N ALA A 84 2.74 -9.80 -15.41
CA ALA A 84 1.63 -10.25 -14.57
C ALA A 84 0.30 -9.57 -14.96
N LEU A 85 -0.29 -9.99 -16.10
CA LEU A 85 -1.50 -9.38 -16.65
C LEU A 85 -2.70 -9.39 -15.68
N GLU A 86 -2.91 -10.50 -14.97
CA GLU A 86 -3.98 -10.63 -13.96
C GLU A 86 -3.81 -9.59 -12.83
N LEU A 87 -2.56 -9.39 -12.39
CA LEU A 87 -2.24 -8.39 -11.38
C LEU A 87 -2.45 -6.98 -11.93
N TYR A 88 -2.09 -6.72 -13.19
CA TYR A 88 -2.38 -5.43 -13.85
C TYR A 88 -3.88 -5.14 -13.91
N GLN A 89 -4.72 -6.11 -14.27
CA GLN A 89 -6.17 -5.92 -14.32
C GLN A 89 -6.75 -5.60 -12.94
N ALA A 90 -6.24 -6.23 -11.87
CA ALA A 90 -6.68 -5.96 -10.51
C ALA A 90 -6.14 -4.64 -9.94
N LEU A 91 -4.90 -4.26 -10.27
CA LEU A 91 -4.24 -3.05 -9.72
C LEU A 91 -4.44 -1.81 -10.58
N GLY A 92 -4.90 -1.94 -11.82
CA GLY A 92 -4.90 -0.86 -12.82
C GLY A 92 -5.60 0.42 -12.36
N ILE A 93 -6.70 0.32 -11.62
CA ILE A 93 -7.40 1.48 -11.06
C ILE A 93 -6.63 2.16 -9.91
N TYR A 94 -5.78 1.41 -9.20
CA TYR A 94 -4.99 1.90 -8.07
C TYR A 94 -3.65 2.50 -8.52
N LEU A 95 -3.18 2.20 -9.73
CA LEU A 95 -1.92 2.74 -10.27
C LEU A 95 -1.91 4.28 -10.30
N PRO A 96 -2.93 4.99 -10.85
CA PRO A 96 -2.98 6.45 -10.80
C PRO A 96 -2.97 7.01 -9.36
N LEU A 97 -3.59 6.31 -8.41
CA LEU A 97 -3.57 6.70 -6.99
C LEU A 97 -2.17 6.61 -6.38
N ILE A 98 -1.31 5.70 -6.85
CA ILE A 98 0.11 5.65 -6.45
C ILE A 98 0.80 6.96 -6.86
N GLY A 99 0.55 7.43 -8.09
CA GLY A 99 1.13 8.68 -8.60
C GLY A 99 0.74 9.90 -7.76
N VAL A 100 -0.54 10.00 -7.39
CA VAL A 100 -1.03 11.09 -6.53
C VAL A 100 -0.40 11.03 -5.13
N GLN A 101 -0.26 9.83 -4.54
CA GLN A 101 0.39 9.66 -3.23
C GLN A 101 1.87 10.10 -3.28
N CYS A 102 2.59 9.76 -4.34
CA CYS A 102 3.98 10.17 -4.52
C CYS A 102 4.11 11.70 -4.65
N LEU A 103 3.21 12.34 -5.40
CA LEU A 103 3.16 13.80 -5.56
C LEU A 103 2.86 14.53 -4.25
N LEU A 104 1.97 13.99 -3.41
CA LEU A 104 1.68 14.59 -2.11
C LEU A 104 2.89 14.50 -1.19
N LEU A 105 3.59 13.36 -1.18
CA LEU A 105 4.80 13.14 -0.39
C LEU A 105 5.91 14.14 -0.73
N SER A 106 6.19 14.36 -2.02
CA SER A 106 7.23 15.30 -2.46
C SER A 106 6.95 16.75 -2.07
N ASN A 107 5.68 17.14 -1.98
CA ASN A 107 5.31 18.51 -1.58
C ASN A 107 5.30 18.74 -0.06
N THR A 108 5.13 17.69 0.75
CA THR A 108 5.08 17.83 2.21
C THR A 108 6.46 17.86 2.89
N GLU A 109 7.51 17.35 2.24
CA GLU A 109 8.85 17.25 2.82
C GLU A 109 9.85 18.04 1.97
N THR A 110 10.29 19.19 2.48
CA THR A 110 11.25 20.07 1.80
C THR A 110 12.70 19.58 1.86
N ASP A 111 13.00 18.59 2.73
CA ASP A 111 14.34 18.00 2.87
C ASP A 111 14.44 16.65 2.13
N PRO A 112 15.25 16.58 1.05
CA PRO A 112 15.52 15.36 0.28
C PRO A 112 15.90 14.13 1.13
N HIS A 113 16.82 14.28 2.09
CA HIS A 113 17.37 13.14 2.83
C HIS A 113 16.45 12.69 3.96
N ARG A 114 15.61 13.60 4.46
CA ARG A 114 14.54 13.28 5.40
C ARG A 114 13.36 12.63 4.68
N SER A 115 12.99 13.12 3.50
CA SER A 115 11.87 12.61 2.69
C SER A 115 12.05 11.12 2.33
N ALA A 116 13.24 10.70 1.86
CA ALA A 116 13.49 9.29 1.53
C ALA A 116 13.49 8.35 2.75
N ARG A 117 14.05 8.79 3.89
CA ARG A 117 14.03 8.00 5.14
C ARG A 117 12.63 7.93 5.75
N SER A 118 11.88 9.03 5.68
CA SER A 118 10.49 9.09 6.12
C SER A 118 9.64 8.16 5.26
N PHE A 119 9.77 8.24 3.94
CA PHE A 119 9.09 7.36 2.99
C PHE A 119 9.38 5.89 3.28
N LEU A 120 10.65 5.49 3.45
CA LEU A 120 10.98 4.08 3.69
C LEU A 120 10.41 3.56 5.02
N ARG A 121 10.51 4.36 6.10
CA ARG A 121 9.93 3.98 7.40
C ARG A 121 8.41 3.89 7.33
N LEU A 122 7.78 4.83 6.65
CA LEU A 122 6.33 4.94 6.58
C LEU A 122 5.73 3.89 5.67
N THR A 123 6.31 3.67 4.48
CA THR A 123 5.98 2.56 3.57
C THR A 123 6.23 1.20 4.24
N GLY A 124 7.26 1.07 5.08
CA GLY A 124 7.50 -0.15 5.87
C GLY A 124 6.39 -0.43 6.89
N PHE A 125 6.05 0.54 7.73
CA PHE A 125 4.99 0.39 8.74
C PHE A 125 3.60 0.21 8.11
N TYR A 126 3.31 1.01 7.08
CA TYR A 126 2.08 0.95 6.32
C TYR A 126 1.95 -0.36 5.56
N GLY A 127 3.04 -0.81 4.92
CA GLY A 127 3.11 -2.08 4.22
C GLY A 127 2.91 -3.27 5.15
N ALA A 128 3.45 -3.23 6.37
CA ALA A 128 3.20 -4.26 7.39
C ALA A 128 1.72 -4.30 7.80
N THR A 129 1.07 -3.14 7.93
CA THR A 129 -0.36 -3.04 8.24
C THR A 129 -1.22 -3.60 7.09
N PHE A 130 -0.86 -3.28 5.85
CA PHE A 130 -1.50 -3.81 4.65
C PHE A 130 -1.37 -5.33 4.56
N MET A 131 -0.16 -5.87 4.74
CA MET A 131 0.06 -7.32 4.74
C MET A 131 -0.73 -8.01 5.85
N LEU A 132 -0.74 -7.45 7.06
CA LEU A 132 -1.50 -8.02 8.17
C LEU A 132 -3.00 -8.04 7.86
N LEU A 133 -3.54 -6.93 7.33
CA LEU A 133 -4.94 -6.85 6.96
C LEU A 133 -5.27 -7.84 5.84
N ALA A 134 -4.40 -7.97 4.83
CA ALA A 134 -4.57 -8.92 3.74
C ALA A 134 -4.53 -10.37 4.22
N ALA A 135 -3.58 -10.72 5.10
CA ALA A 135 -3.49 -12.05 5.69
C ALA A 135 -4.76 -12.42 6.46
N VAL A 136 -5.25 -11.50 7.29
CA VAL A 136 -6.47 -11.72 8.09
C VAL A 136 -7.69 -11.84 7.18
N ARG A 137 -7.82 -11.00 6.15
CA ARG A 137 -8.97 -11.04 5.22
C ARG A 137 -8.95 -12.28 4.33
N GLU A 138 -7.78 -12.70 3.85
CA GLU A 138 -7.64 -13.90 3.03
C GLU A 138 -7.93 -15.16 3.86
N LEU A 139 -7.41 -15.22 5.10
CA LEU A 139 -7.67 -16.33 6.01
C LEU A 139 -9.15 -16.42 6.41
N LEU A 140 -9.82 -15.30 6.70
CA LEU A 140 -11.25 -15.30 7.04
C LEU A 140 -12.16 -15.57 5.83
N GLY A 141 -11.73 -15.15 4.64
CA GLY A 141 -12.51 -15.23 3.42
C GLY A 141 -12.41 -16.57 2.70
N GLN A 142 -11.18 -17.10 2.56
CA GLN A 142 -10.89 -18.29 1.76
C GLN A 142 -10.29 -19.44 2.58
N ALA A 143 -10.01 -19.24 3.87
CA ALA A 143 -9.35 -20.23 4.74
C ALA A 143 -8.01 -20.76 4.20
N SER A 144 -7.38 -19.98 3.33
CA SER A 144 -6.12 -20.26 2.66
C SER A 144 -5.19 -19.06 2.82
N LEU A 145 -3.89 -19.31 2.78
CA LEU A 145 -2.85 -18.28 2.67
C LEU A 145 -2.09 -18.49 1.37
N LEU A 146 -1.77 -17.39 0.68
CA LEU A 146 -1.12 -17.37 -0.65
C LEU A 146 -2.01 -17.91 -1.77
N SER A 147 -3.32 -17.75 -1.65
CA SER A 147 -4.22 -18.02 -2.77
C SER A 147 -3.84 -17.13 -3.95
N ASN A 148 -3.62 -17.73 -5.11
CA ASN A 148 -3.15 -17.07 -6.34
C ASN A 148 -1.67 -16.61 -6.34
N ALA A 149 -0.77 -17.22 -5.56
CA ALA A 149 0.67 -16.95 -5.66
C ALA A 149 1.24 -17.12 -7.09
N GLN A 150 0.56 -17.91 -7.91
CA GLN A 150 0.81 -18.06 -9.35
C GLN A 150 0.78 -16.74 -10.15
N TRP A 151 0.06 -15.70 -9.69
CA TRP A 151 -0.02 -14.41 -10.37
C TRP A 151 1.27 -13.59 -10.28
N LEU A 152 2.08 -13.82 -9.24
CA LEU A 152 3.33 -13.07 -9.01
C LEU A 152 4.59 -13.91 -9.25
N PHE A 153 4.51 -15.22 -9.01
CA PHE A 153 5.65 -16.14 -9.08
C PHE A 153 5.55 -17.17 -10.21
N GLY A 154 4.53 -17.06 -11.07
CA GLY A 154 4.30 -17.98 -12.19
C GLY A 154 3.76 -19.35 -11.77
N SER A 155 3.58 -20.25 -12.75
CA SER A 155 2.93 -21.56 -12.57
C SER A 155 3.60 -22.48 -11.55
N SER A 156 4.86 -22.24 -11.17
CA SER A 156 5.57 -23.00 -10.14
C SER A 156 5.09 -22.73 -8.71
N ALA A 157 4.44 -21.58 -8.46
CA ALA A 157 4.00 -21.17 -7.12
C ALA A 157 2.56 -21.56 -6.76
N SER A 158 1.85 -22.30 -7.63
CA SER A 158 0.56 -22.90 -7.27
C SER A 158 0.68 -23.87 -6.08
N ARG A 159 1.88 -24.41 -5.85
CA ARG A 159 2.20 -25.30 -4.72
C ARG A 159 2.50 -24.60 -3.39
N TRP A 160 2.55 -23.26 -3.36
CA TRP A 160 2.80 -22.49 -2.12
C TRP A 160 1.51 -22.08 -1.41
N GLN A 161 0.36 -22.48 -1.93
CA GLN A 161 -0.93 -22.29 -1.28
C GLN A 161 -1.00 -23.18 -0.04
N ILE A 162 -1.13 -22.54 1.13
CA ILE A 162 -1.29 -23.23 2.41
C ILE A 162 -2.79 -23.22 2.73
N ASP A 163 -3.48 -24.29 2.34
CA ASP A 163 -4.88 -24.49 2.71
C ASP A 163 -4.96 -24.99 4.16
N LEU A 164 -5.43 -24.14 5.07
CA LEU A 164 -5.49 -24.44 6.50
C LEU A 164 -6.82 -25.11 6.90
N PHE A 165 -7.92 -24.88 6.17
CA PHE A 165 -9.21 -25.53 6.44
C PHE A 165 -10.00 -25.83 5.15
N SER A 166 -9.97 -27.09 4.70
CA SER A 166 -10.67 -27.56 3.49
C SER A 166 -12.17 -27.82 3.66
N SER A 167 -12.75 -27.58 4.85
CA SER A 167 -14.11 -28.04 5.21
C SER A 167 -15.08 -26.93 5.65
N VAL A 168 -14.64 -25.69 5.80
CA VAL A 168 -15.53 -24.59 6.19
C VAL A 168 -15.63 -23.63 5.01
N SER A 169 -16.84 -23.48 4.46
CA SER A 169 -17.12 -22.43 3.48
C SER A 169 -16.64 -21.10 4.06
N GLY A 170 -15.51 -20.60 3.56
CA GLY A 170 -14.93 -19.35 4.01
C GLY A 170 -15.97 -18.24 3.94
N LEU A 171 -15.86 -17.27 4.85
CA LEU A 171 -16.84 -16.19 4.92
C LEU A 171 -16.58 -15.25 3.74
N HIS A 172 -17.16 -15.54 2.57
CA HIS A 172 -16.94 -14.77 1.32
C HIS A 172 -17.16 -13.25 1.52
N LEU A 173 -18.02 -12.88 2.47
CA LEU A 173 -18.23 -11.50 2.94
C LEU A 173 -16.94 -10.78 3.39
N ALA A 174 -15.93 -11.49 3.90
CA ALA A 174 -14.65 -10.92 4.35
C ALA A 174 -13.78 -10.39 3.19
N ILE A 175 -13.98 -10.94 1.99
CA ILE A 175 -13.27 -10.56 0.77
C ILE A 175 -13.91 -9.32 0.14
N LEU A 176 -15.23 -9.13 0.30
CA LEU A 176 -15.93 -7.96 -0.20
C LEU A 176 -15.57 -6.69 0.61
N ALA A 177 -15.80 -5.53 0.00
CA ALA A 177 -15.58 -4.20 0.61
C ALA A 177 -16.15 -4.04 2.03
N PRO A 178 -17.41 -4.43 2.35
CA PRO A 178 -17.93 -4.38 3.72
C PRO A 178 -17.13 -5.22 4.72
N GLY A 179 -16.63 -6.39 4.33
CA GLY A 179 -15.77 -7.23 5.18
C GLY A 179 -14.44 -6.55 5.51
N GLY A 180 -13.85 -5.87 4.52
CA GLY A 180 -12.63 -5.08 4.74
C GLY A 180 -12.77 -4.01 5.81
N PHE A 181 -13.91 -3.30 5.83
CA PHE A 181 -14.19 -2.30 6.87
C PHE A 181 -14.40 -2.91 8.26
N ILE A 182 -15.08 -4.05 8.35
CA ILE A 182 -15.31 -4.75 9.63
C ILE A 182 -13.98 -5.22 10.21
N VAL A 183 -13.15 -5.88 9.41
CA VAL A 183 -11.83 -6.37 9.85
C VAL A 183 -10.93 -5.21 10.25
N LEU A 184 -10.91 -4.13 9.46
CA LEU A 184 -10.15 -2.92 9.79
C LEU A 184 -10.61 -2.31 11.12
N GLY A 185 -11.93 -2.20 11.34
CA GLY A 185 -12.52 -1.72 12.59
C GLY A 185 -12.16 -2.58 13.80
N LEU A 186 -12.20 -3.92 13.64
CA LEU A 186 -11.80 -4.85 14.70
C LEU A 186 -10.31 -4.74 15.02
N MET A 187 -9.46 -4.62 14.00
CA MET A 187 -8.01 -4.46 14.17
C MET A 187 -7.68 -3.14 14.90
N LEU A 188 -8.38 -2.06 14.57
CA LEU A 188 -8.29 -0.77 15.29
C LEU A 188 -8.77 -0.89 16.74
N ALA A 189 -9.86 -1.62 17.00
CA ALA A 189 -10.38 -1.85 18.35
C ALA A 189 -9.36 -2.61 19.22
N VAL A 190 -8.76 -3.68 18.67
CA VAL A 190 -7.70 -4.46 19.34
C VAL A 190 -6.47 -3.58 19.59
N ALA A 191 -6.00 -2.83 18.60
CA ALA A 191 -4.86 -1.92 18.77
C ALA A 191 -5.11 -0.87 19.86
N ASN A 192 -6.31 -0.31 19.93
CA ASN A 192 -6.69 0.64 20.97
C ASN A 192 -6.78 0.00 22.36
N ALA A 193 -7.29 -1.24 22.45
CA ALA A 193 -7.34 -1.97 23.71
C ALA A 193 -5.93 -2.29 24.24
N LEU A 194 -5.01 -2.73 23.38
CA LEU A 194 -3.61 -2.97 23.73
C LEU A 194 -2.90 -1.68 24.16
N LYS A 195 -3.15 -0.57 23.47
CA LYS A 195 -2.59 0.73 23.81
C LYS A 195 -3.09 1.27 25.15
N ARG A 196 -4.37 1.02 25.49
CA ARG A 196 -4.92 1.35 26.81
C ARG A 196 -4.24 0.54 27.92
N ARG A 197 -4.11 -0.78 27.74
CA ARG A 197 -3.42 -1.67 28.69
C ARG A 197 -1.96 -1.27 28.91
N ALA A 198 -1.22 -0.98 27.84
CA ALA A 198 0.17 -0.54 27.94
C ALA A 198 0.35 0.80 28.66
N LYS A 199 -0.68 1.68 28.64
CA LYS A 199 -0.67 2.95 29.36
C LYS A 199 -0.97 2.77 30.85
N GLU A 200 -1.76 1.77 31.21
CA GLU A 200 -2.07 1.42 32.60
C GLU A 200 -0.89 0.76 33.32
N THR A 201 0.04 0.11 32.60
CA THR A 201 1.24 -0.51 33.20
C THR A 201 2.41 0.47 33.42
N SER A 202 2.25 1.74 33.03
CA SER A 202 3.27 2.80 33.14
C SER A 202 2.94 3.85 34.23
N ILE A 203 2.00 3.54 35.11
CA ILE A 203 1.68 4.27 36.34
C ILE A 203 2.02 3.35 37.51
#